data_AF-A0A952Q3B0-F1
#
_entry.id   AF-A0A952Q3B0-F1
#
_cell.length_a   1.000
_cell.length_b   1.000
_cell.length_c   1.000
_cell.angle_alpha   90.00
_cell.angle_beta   90.00
_cell.angle_gamma   90.00
#
_symmetry.space_group_name_H-M   'P 1'
#
loop_
_entity.id
_entity.type
_entity.pdbx_description
1 polymer ?
#
loop_
_entity_poly.entity_id
_entity_poly.type
_entity_poly.pdbx_seq_one_letter_code
_entity_poly.pdbx_strand_id
1 'polypeptide(L)'
;MTWLILGVLIGALMVFLANNRFLKVGWLDLGLIALAIVFFILAIVNYSGSMDELEPRAATFLFASFGVPGLILVAIAGLRMWRKRTQQPSGLAAGKS
;
A
#
# COMPACT_ATOMS: atom_id res chain seq x y z
N MET A 1 -2.44 8.91 20.83
CA MET A 1 -0.97 8.91 20.62
C MET A 1 -0.54 7.90 19.57
N THR A 2 -0.98 6.64 19.64
CA THR A 2 -0.68 5.58 18.65
C THR A 2 -1.03 5.95 17.20
N TRP A 3 -2.20 6.56 16.97
CA TRP A 3 -2.62 7.04 15.64
C TRP A 3 -1.67 8.04 14.99
N LEU A 4 -1.06 8.91 15.81
CA LEU A 4 -0.12 9.93 15.35
C LEU A 4 1.21 9.28 14.93
N ILE A 5 1.69 8.31 15.71
CA ILE A 5 2.88 7.50 15.39
C ILE A 5 2.67 6.73 14.08
N LEU A 6 1.51 6.08 13.93
CA LEU A 6 1.14 5.38 12.69
C LEU A 6 1.13 6.31 11.48
N GLY A 7 0.53 7.49 11.60
CA GLY A 7 0.52 8.50 10.53
C GLY A 7 1.93 8.93 10.12
N VAL A 8 2.83 9.16 11.09
CA VAL A 8 4.23 9.50 10.82
C VAL A 8 4.97 8.35 10.14
N LEU A 9 4.80 7.11 10.61
CA LEU A 9 5.44 5.93 10.00
C LEU A 9 4.97 5.73 8.55
N ILE A 10 3.68 5.87 8.29
CA ILE A 10 3.10 5.75 6.95
C ILE A 10 3.61 6.89 6.04
N GLY A 11 3.64 8.12 6.54
CA GLY A 11 4.17 9.27 5.80
C GLY A 11 5.65 9.10 5.45
N ALA A 12 6.46 8.68 6.43
CA ALA A 12 7.88 8.37 6.22
C ALA A 12 8.07 7.26 5.18
N LEU A 13 7.25 6.20 5.24
CA LEU A 13 7.26 5.13 4.25
C LEU A 13 6.93 5.65 2.85
N MET A 14 5.90 6.48 2.71
CA MET A 14 5.51 7.08 1.42
C MET A 14 6.63 7.96 0.84
N VAL A 15 7.24 8.82 1.66
CA VAL A 15 8.37 9.67 1.25
C VAL A 15 9.57 8.83 0.85
N PHE A 16 9.87 7.78 1.63
CA PHE A 16 10.94 6.84 1.31
C PHE A 16 10.69 6.16 -0.04
N LEU A 17 9.49 5.62 -0.28
CA LEU A 17 9.11 5.00 -1.55
C LEU A 17 9.20 5.99 -2.72
N ALA A 18 8.76 7.22 -2.54
CA ALA A 18 8.78 8.25 -3.59
C ALA A 18 10.21 8.69 -3.94
N ASN A 19 11.13 8.73 -2.97
CA ASN A 19 12.48 9.25 -3.17
C ASN A 19 13.52 8.17 -3.50
N ASN A 20 13.11 6.90 -3.51
CA ASN A 20 14.02 5.79 -3.71
C ASN A 20 14.34 5.58 -5.20
N ARG A 21 15.54 6.01 -5.64
CA ARG A 21 15.98 5.87 -7.05
C ARG A 21 16.08 4.43 -7.56
N PHE A 22 16.13 3.44 -6.67
CA PHE A 22 16.15 2.01 -7.02
C PHE A 22 14.75 1.43 -7.29
N LEU A 23 13.70 2.12 -6.85
CA LEU A 23 12.32 1.74 -7.12
C LEU A 23 11.78 2.69 -8.18
N LYS A 24 11.50 2.18 -9.38
CA LYS A 24 10.71 2.94 -10.38
C LYS A 24 9.24 3.00 -9.95
N VAL A 25 8.97 3.69 -8.85
CA VAL A 25 7.61 3.93 -8.37
C VAL A 25 6.98 4.99 -9.26
N GLY A 26 5.92 4.62 -9.99
CA GLY A 26 5.13 5.59 -10.73
C GLY A 26 4.16 6.31 -9.81
N TRP A 27 3.70 7.51 -10.21
CA TRP A 27 2.68 8.24 -9.46
C TRP A 27 1.42 7.41 -9.19
N LEU A 28 1.00 6.59 -10.16
CA LEU A 28 -0.12 5.65 -9.99
C LEU A 28 0.15 4.58 -8.93
N ASP A 29 1.39 4.10 -8.78
CA ASP A 29 1.73 3.10 -7.76
C ASP A 29 1.68 3.72 -6.36
N LEU A 30 2.09 4.99 -6.22
CA LEU A 30 1.92 5.77 -4.99
C LEU A 30 0.43 5.99 -4.67
N GLY A 31 -0.38 6.35 -5.68
CA GLY A 31 -1.82 6.51 -5.52
C GLY A 31 -2.52 5.22 -5.07
N LEU A 32 -2.14 4.06 -5.63
CA LEU A 32 -2.67 2.76 -5.22
C LEU A 32 -2.29 2.42 -3.77
N ILE A 33 -1.04 2.67 -3.36
CA ILE A 33 -0.62 2.44 -1.97
C ILE A 33 -1.36 3.39 -1.02
N ALA A 34 -1.48 4.68 -1.36
CA ALA A 34 -2.22 5.66 -0.56
C ALA A 34 -3.68 5.26 -0.38
N LEU A 35 -4.34 4.82 -1.45
CA LEU A 35 -5.70 4.31 -1.38
C LEU A 35 -5.80 3.04 -0.51
N ALA A 36 -4.86 2.11 -0.64
CA ALA A 36 -4.82 0.91 0.19
C ALA A 36 -4.70 1.25 1.69
N ILE A 37 -3.88 2.24 2.04
CA ILE A 37 -3.73 2.74 3.41
C ILE A 37 -5.09 3.24 3.94
N VAL A 38 -5.85 4.01 3.16
CA VAL A 38 -7.19 4.48 3.56
C VAL A 38 -8.10 3.29 3.87
N PHE A 39 -8.10 2.28 3.00
CA PHE A 39 -8.87 1.05 3.21
C PHE A 39 -8.45 0.31 4.49
N PHE A 40 -7.16 0.21 4.81
CA PHE A 40 -6.71 -0.40 6.05
C PHE A 40 -7.09 0.41 7.29
N ILE A 41 -7.03 1.75 7.23
CA ILE A 41 -7.49 2.60 8.32
C ILE A 41 -8.99 2.39 8.56
N LEU A 42 -9.80 2.36 7.50
CA LEU A 42 -11.23 2.07 7.60
C LEU A 42 -11.48 0.68 8.20
N ALA A 43 -10.73 -0.34 7.78
CA ALA A 43 -10.85 -1.69 8.34
C ALA A 43 -10.58 -1.71 9.85
N ILE A 44 -9.51 -1.04 10.31
CA ILE A 44 -9.13 -1.00 11.72
C ILE A 44 -10.16 -0.23 12.56
N VAL A 45 -10.57 0.96 12.12
CA VAL A 45 -11.51 1.80 12.88
C VAL A 45 -12.88 1.13 12.99
N ASN A 46 -13.40 0.57 11.90
CA ASN A 46 -14.69 -0.12 11.92
C ASN A 46 -14.64 -1.42 12.74
N TYR A 47 -13.54 -2.18 12.63
CA TYR A 47 -13.38 -3.38 13.45
C TYR A 47 -13.35 -3.04 14.95
N SER A 48 -12.57 -2.03 15.33
CA SER A 48 -12.48 -1.59 16.73
C SER A 48 -13.84 -1.11 17.24
N GLY A 49 -14.52 -0.24 16.49
CA GLY A 49 -15.84 0.29 16.87
C GLY A 49 -16.89 -0.81 17.04
N SER A 50 -16.99 -1.74 16.09
CA SER A 50 -17.94 -2.85 16.21
C SER A 50 -17.60 -3.84 17.33
N MET A 51 -16.32 -4.00 17.70
CA MET A 51 -15.94 -4.81 18.87
C MET A 51 -16.32 -4.14 20.18
N ASP A 52 -16.20 -2.81 20.26
CA ASP A 52 -16.63 -2.03 21.43
C ASP A 52 -18.16 -2.07 21.60
N GLU A 53 -18.91 -2.16 20.50
CA GLU A 53 -20.37 -2.33 20.49
C GLU A 53 -20.84 -3.79 20.67
N LEU A 54 -19.94 -4.73 20.95
CA LEU A 54 -20.22 -6.17 21.12
C LEU A 54 -20.90 -6.82 19.90
N GLU A 55 -20.62 -6.31 18.69
CA GLU A 55 -21.12 -6.84 17.42
C GLU A 55 -20.02 -7.53 16.59
N PRO A 56 -19.53 -8.72 17.01
CA PRO A 56 -18.38 -9.37 16.38
C PRO A 56 -18.61 -9.78 14.92
N ARG A 57 -19.87 -9.99 14.53
CA ARG A 57 -20.24 -10.26 13.13
C ARG A 57 -20.04 -9.04 12.25
N ALA A 58 -20.48 -7.86 12.70
CA ALA A 58 -20.27 -6.60 11.99
C ALA A 58 -18.78 -6.28 11.88
N ALA A 59 -18.03 -6.46 12.98
CA ALA A 59 -16.59 -6.24 13.02
C ALA A 59 -15.85 -7.07 11.95
N THR A 60 -16.12 -8.38 11.89
CA THR A 60 -15.47 -9.27 10.92
C THR A 60 -15.88 -8.93 9.48
N PHE A 61 -17.15 -8.60 9.25
CA PHE A 61 -17.64 -8.24 7.93
C PHE A 61 -16.99 -6.96 7.43
N LEU A 62 -17.01 -5.87 8.23
CA LEU A 62 -16.41 -4.59 7.85
C LEU A 62 -14.89 -4.69 7.70
N PHE A 63 -14.22 -5.46 8.55
CA PHE A 63 -12.80 -5.73 8.40
C PHE A 63 -12.49 -6.39 7.05
N ALA A 64 -13.28 -7.38 6.62
CA ALA A 64 -13.10 -8.00 5.31
C ALA A 64 -13.46 -7.04 4.16
N SER A 65 -14.57 -6.30 4.28
CA SER A 65 -15.05 -5.36 3.25
C SER A 65 -14.03 -4.26 2.93
N PHE A 66 -13.26 -3.80 3.91
CA PHE A 66 -12.22 -2.78 3.69
C PHE A 66 -10.80 -3.39 3.60
N GLY A 67 -10.50 -4.43 4.37
CA GLY A 67 -9.18 -5.05 4.39
C GLY A 67 -8.84 -5.78 3.09
N VAL A 68 -9.77 -6.55 2.52
CA VAL A 68 -9.51 -7.33 1.29
C VAL A 68 -9.22 -6.42 0.10
N PRO A 69 -10.03 -5.37 -0.20
CA PRO A 69 -9.68 -4.43 -1.26
C PRO A 69 -8.35 -3.73 -1.01
N GLY A 70 -8.03 -3.37 0.24
CA GLY A 70 -6.73 -2.81 0.61
C GLY A 70 -5.56 -3.74 0.23
N LEU A 71 -5.67 -5.04 0.55
CA LEU A 71 -4.67 -6.04 0.19
C LEU A 71 -4.52 -6.19 -1.34
N ILE A 72 -5.64 -6.19 -2.07
CA ILE A 72 -5.63 -6.26 -3.53
C ILE A 72 -4.89 -5.06 -4.14
N LEU A 73 -5.15 -3.85 -3.66
CA LEU A 73 -4.48 -2.64 -4.13
C LEU A 73 -2.96 -2.69 -3.88
N VAL A 74 -2.52 -3.14 -2.71
CA VAL A 74 -1.09 -3.35 -2.41
C VAL A 74 -0.48 -4.38 -3.34
N ALA A 75 -1.17 -5.51 -3.57
CA ALA A 75 -0.69 -6.56 -4.46
C ALA A 75 -0.52 -6.04 -5.90
N ILE A 76 -1.49 -5.28 -6.41
CA ILE A 76 -1.41 -4.67 -7.75
C ILE A 76 -0.23 -3.70 -7.83
N ALA A 77 -0.08 -2.80 -6.85
CA ALA A 77 1.02 -1.84 -6.83
C ALA A 77 2.39 -2.55 -6.76
N GLY A 78 2.52 -3.55 -5.89
CA GLY A 78 3.74 -4.35 -5.74
C GLY A 78 4.10 -5.12 -7.02
N LEU A 79 3.12 -5.76 -7.67
CA LEU A 79 3.32 -6.46 -8.94
C LEU A 79 3.74 -5.50 -10.07
N ARG A 80 3.15 -4.31 -10.13
CA ARG A 80 3.54 -3.28 -11.11
C ARG A 80 4.98 -2.83 -10.89
N MET A 81 5.36 -2.55 -9.64
CA MET A 81 6.73 -2.16 -9.29
C MET A 81 7.75 -3.27 -9.60
N TRP A 82 7.41 -4.54 -9.33
CA TRP A 82 8.24 -5.68 -9.69
C TRP A 82 8.43 -5.76 -11.21
N ARG A 83 7.36 -5.75 -11.99
CA ARG A 83 7.43 -5.83 -13.47
C ARG A 83 8.28 -4.72 -14.08
N LYS A 84 8.25 -3.50 -13.52
CA LYS A 84 9.09 -2.38 -13.97
C LYS A 84 10.59 -2.61 -13.75
N ARG A 85 10.97 -3.40 -12.75
CA ARG A 85 12.37 -3.76 -12.49
C ARG A 85 12.89 -4.81 -13.48
N THR A 86 12.06 -5.78 -13.86
CA THR A 86 12.46 -6.85 -14.79
C THR A 86 12.53 -6.36 -16.25
N GLN A 87 11.81 -5.30 -16.60
CA GLN A 87 11.82 -4.70 -17.94
C GLN A 87 12.91 -3.61 -18.13
N GLN A 88 13.92 -3.51 -17.27
CA GLN A 88 15.12 -2.72 -17.59
C GLN A 88 16.05 -3.57 -18.45
N PRO A 89 16.07 -3.42 -19.80
CA PRO A 89 17.10 -4.04 -20.60
C PRO A 89 18.44 -3.43 -20.19
N SER A 90 19.41 -4.29 -19.90
CA SER A 90 20.81 -3.92 -19.77
C SER A 90 21.26 -3.26 -21.07
N GLY A 91 21.28 -1.92 -21.09
CA GLY A 91 21.79 -1.10 -22.20
C GLY A 91 23.30 -1.20 -22.40
N LEU A 92 23.90 -2.37 -22.14
CA LEU A 92 25.34 -2.65 -22.27
C LEU A 92 25.66 -3.53 -23.50
N ALA A 93 24.66 -3.97 -24.27
CA ALA A 93 24.87 -4.82 -25.45
C ALA A 93 24.77 -4.08 -26.80
N ALA A 94 24.69 -2.75 -26.82
CA ALA A 94 24.45 -1.96 -28.04
C ALA A 94 25.50 -0.87 -28.27
N GLY A 95 26.78 -1.18 -28.06
CA GLY A 95 27.82 -0.26 -28.45
C GLY A 95 29.21 -0.80 -28.21
N LYS A 96 29.70 -1.62 -29.14
CA LYS A 96 31.02 -1.52 -29.81
C LYS A 96 30.94 -2.34 -31.11
N SER A 97 30.46 -1.70 -32.18
CA SER A 97 30.80 -2.06 -33.57
C SER A 97 32.14 -1.41 -33.92
#